data_AF-A0A1H7SDT5-F1
#
_entry.id   AF-A0A1H7SDT5-F1
#
_cell.length_a   1.000
_cell.length_b   1.000
_cell.length_c   1.000
_cell.angle_alpha   90.00
_cell.angle_beta   90.00
_cell.angle_gamma   90.00
#
_symmetry.space_group_name_H-M   'P 1'
#
loop_
_entity.id
_entity.type
_entity.pdbx_description
1 polymer ?
#
loop_
_entity_poly.entity_id
_entity_poly.type
_entity_poly.pdbx_seq_one_letter_code
_entity_poly.pdbx_strand_id
1 'polypeptide(L)'
;MKYFGLIKEMIRDFLIIFASIMIIIAILRQIYAPDSSFELNTIFTILAFSFLGALTGIILYIPHSISENKMRLWVVFHFLFLEAVLISLAVILNFVYTTSGILLLALQIAVVYAIVRLLAYKSDKKEAQMINERLKTFKNEN
;
A
#
# COMPACT_ATOMS: atom_id res chain seq x y z
N MET A 1 -13.19 -17.92 -8.22
CA MET A 1 -12.00 -17.34 -8.91
C MET A 1 -11.80 -15.85 -8.61
N LYS A 2 -12.83 -14.99 -8.64
CA LYS A 2 -12.71 -13.52 -8.40
C LYS A 2 -12.19 -13.14 -6.99
N TYR A 3 -12.66 -13.82 -5.94
CA TYR A 3 -12.24 -13.55 -4.55
C TYR A 3 -10.81 -13.98 -4.23
N PHE A 4 -10.33 -15.07 -4.87
CA PHE A 4 -8.97 -15.56 -4.64
C PHE A 4 -7.91 -14.59 -5.19
N GLY A 5 -8.19 -13.95 -6.33
CA GLY A 5 -7.33 -12.88 -6.88
C GLY A 5 -7.23 -11.67 -5.95
N LEU A 6 -8.37 -11.21 -5.44
CA LEU A 6 -8.43 -10.08 -4.50
C LEU A 6 -7.68 -10.39 -3.19
N ILE A 7 -7.86 -11.59 -2.61
CA ILE A 7 -7.13 -12.00 -1.41
C ILE A 7 -5.62 -12.06 -1.68
N LYS A 8 -5.21 -12.59 -2.84
CA LYS A 8 -3.79 -12.67 -3.23
C LYS A 8 -3.17 -11.28 -3.35
N GLU A 9 -3.86 -10.33 -3.98
CA GLU A 9 -3.43 -8.94 -4.07
C GLU A 9 -3.34 -8.27 -2.70
N MET A 10 -4.35 -8.46 -1.85
CA MET A 10 -4.37 -7.92 -0.49
C MET A 10 -3.21 -8.45 0.36
N ILE A 11 -2.93 -9.76 0.30
CA ILE A 11 -1.78 -10.37 1.02
C ILE A 11 -0.46 -9.83 0.48
N ARG A 12 -0.31 -9.71 -0.85
CA ARG A 12 0.88 -9.13 -1.46
C ARG A 12 1.11 -7.70 -0.98
N ASP A 13 0.08 -6.88 -1.04
CA ASP A 13 0.17 -5.47 -0.67
C ASP A 13 0.45 -5.32 0.83
N PHE A 14 -0.20 -6.13 1.68
CA PHE A 14 0.11 -6.24 3.11
C PHE A 14 1.59 -6.54 3.37
N LEU A 15 2.15 -7.56 2.72
CA LEU A 15 3.56 -7.95 2.92
C LEU A 15 4.52 -6.86 2.44
N ILE A 16 4.21 -6.19 1.32
CA ILE A 16 5.02 -5.07 0.80
C ILE A 16 4.97 -3.89 1.77
N ILE A 17 3.79 -3.51 2.27
CA ILE A 17 3.64 -2.42 3.24
C ILE A 17 4.44 -2.74 4.51
N PHE A 18 4.25 -3.94 5.06
CA PHE A 18 4.93 -4.38 6.26
C PHE A 18 6.45 -4.36 6.09
N ALA A 19 6.98 -4.98 5.02
CA ALA A 19 8.41 -5.01 4.74
C ALA A 19 8.99 -3.60 4.55
N SER A 20 8.28 -2.73 3.82
CA SER A 20 8.72 -1.36 3.56
C SER A 20 8.82 -0.54 4.86
N ILE A 21 7.80 -0.63 5.72
CA ILE A 21 7.80 0.06 7.01
C ILE A 21 8.92 -0.47 7.91
N MET A 22 9.10 -1.79 7.98
CA MET A 22 10.17 -2.40 8.76
C MET A 22 11.56 -1.94 8.32
N ILE A 23 11.82 -1.88 7.00
CA ILE A 23 13.09 -1.38 6.45
C ILE A 23 13.29 0.09 6.81
N ILE A 24 12.28 0.93 6.61
CA ILE A 24 12.36 2.37 6.91
C ILE A 24 12.66 2.59 8.39
N ILE A 25 11.95 1.91 9.29
CA ILE A 25 12.15 2.06 10.73
C ILE A 25 13.53 1.53 11.15
N ALA A 26 14.00 0.41 10.58
CA ALA A 26 15.33 -0.10 10.85
C ALA A 26 16.42 0.92 10.48
N ILE A 27 16.34 1.53 9.30
CA ILE A 27 17.27 2.57 8.84
C ILE A 27 17.20 3.80 9.74
N LEU A 28 15.99 4.29 10.05
CA LEU A 28 15.82 5.47 10.90
C LEU A 28 16.37 5.23 12.30
N ARG A 29 16.11 4.06 12.88
CA ARG A 29 16.62 3.72 14.21
C ARG A 29 18.13 3.61 14.22
N GLN A 30 18.75 3.09 13.16
CA GLN A 30 20.21 3.09 13.04
C GLN A 30 20.81 4.51 13.05
N ILE A 31 20.09 5.49 12.49
CA ILE A 31 20.56 6.90 12.43
C ILE A 31 20.28 7.65 13.73
N TYR A 32 19.07 7.52 14.27
CA TYR A 32 18.59 8.37 15.37
C TYR A 32 18.69 7.73 16.76
N ALA A 33 18.72 6.40 16.85
CA ALA A 33 18.70 5.67 18.13
C ALA A 33 19.35 4.27 17.99
N PRO A 34 20.66 4.20 17.67
CA PRO A 34 21.33 2.96 17.29
C PRO A 34 21.34 1.90 18.41
N ASP A 35 21.34 2.32 19.66
CA ASP A 35 21.39 1.43 20.83
C ASP A 35 20.00 0.93 21.27
N SER A 36 18.92 1.37 20.63
CA SER A 36 17.57 1.01 21.02
C SER A 36 17.13 -0.32 20.39
N SER A 37 16.64 -1.27 21.21
CA SER A 37 16.12 -2.57 20.75
C SER A 37 14.71 -2.48 20.18
N PHE A 38 14.44 -3.22 19.10
CA PHE A 38 13.09 -3.30 18.52
C PHE A 38 12.14 -4.04 19.45
N GLU A 39 11.14 -3.34 19.99
CA GLU A 39 10.15 -3.97 20.87
C GLU A 39 9.16 -4.82 20.08
N LEU A 40 8.76 -5.97 20.63
CA LEU A 40 7.76 -6.85 20.03
C LEU A 40 6.43 -6.13 19.79
N ASN A 41 6.02 -5.27 20.73
CA ASN A 41 4.79 -4.48 20.60
C ASN A 41 4.82 -3.56 19.38
N THR A 42 5.97 -2.99 19.05
CA THR A 42 6.16 -2.17 17.85
C THR A 42 5.99 -3.01 16.58
N ILE A 43 6.54 -4.23 16.56
CA ILE A 43 6.38 -5.15 15.42
C ILE A 43 4.91 -5.51 15.22
N PHE A 44 4.20 -5.90 16.27
CA PHE A 44 2.77 -6.22 16.20
C PHE A 44 1.91 -5.03 15.79
N THR A 45 2.29 -3.83 16.21
CA THR A 45 1.63 -2.60 15.77
C THR A 45 1.82 -2.38 14.28
N ILE A 46 3.07 -2.46 13.79
CA ILE A 46 3.36 -2.32 12.35
C ILE A 46 2.61 -3.37 11.54
N LEU A 47 2.53 -4.61 12.05
CA LEU A 47 1.76 -5.69 11.45
C LEU A 47 0.28 -5.31 11.32
N ALA A 48 -0.35 -4.84 12.41
CA ALA A 48 -1.75 -4.42 12.41
C ALA A 48 -2.00 -3.24 11.46
N PHE A 49 -1.14 -2.22 11.47
CA PHE A 49 -1.25 -1.06 10.59
C PHE A 49 -1.09 -1.45 9.12
N SER A 50 -0.16 -2.36 8.82
CA SER A 50 0.05 -2.85 7.46
C SER A 50 -1.17 -3.61 6.96
N PHE A 51 -1.80 -4.40 7.83
CA PHE A 51 -3.02 -5.13 7.50
C PHE A 51 -4.19 -4.16 7.25
N LEU A 52 -4.39 -3.17 8.12
CA LEU A 52 -5.41 -2.14 7.94
C LEU A 52 -5.18 -1.34 6.66
N GLY A 53 -3.92 -0.98 6.36
CA GLY A 53 -3.58 -0.27 5.13
C GLY A 53 -3.84 -1.10 3.87
N ALA A 54 -3.57 -2.41 3.90
CA ALA A 54 -3.93 -3.29 2.80
C ALA A 54 -5.46 -3.44 2.66
N LEU A 55 -6.19 -3.43 3.77
CA LEU A 55 -7.64 -3.56 3.79
C LEU A 55 -8.34 -2.35 3.16
N THR A 56 -7.80 -1.13 3.31
CA THR A 56 -8.38 0.05 2.62
C THR A 56 -8.31 -0.09 1.10
N GLY A 57 -7.37 -0.88 0.57
CA GLY A 57 -7.22 -1.16 -0.86
C GLY A 57 -8.47 -1.76 -1.49
N ILE A 58 -9.34 -2.41 -0.71
CA ILE A 58 -10.65 -2.91 -1.16
C ILE A 58 -11.53 -1.78 -1.70
N ILE A 59 -11.40 -0.56 -1.17
CA ILE A 59 -12.17 0.63 -1.61
C ILE A 59 -11.84 0.98 -3.08
N LEU A 60 -10.64 0.63 -3.57
CA LEU A 60 -10.26 0.82 -4.96
C LEU A 60 -10.85 -0.23 -5.90
N TYR A 61 -11.49 -1.28 -5.38
CA TYR A 61 -12.15 -2.33 -6.15
C TYR A 61 -13.57 -1.89 -6.58
N ILE A 62 -13.66 -0.81 -7.35
CA ILE A 62 -14.93 -0.33 -7.91
C ILE A 62 -15.18 -0.99 -9.29
N PRO A 63 -16.40 -1.49 -9.57
CA PRO A 63 -16.68 -2.21 -10.81
C PRO A 63 -16.62 -1.33 -12.08
N HIS A 64 -16.21 -2.01 -13.16
CA HIS A 64 -16.09 -1.62 -14.57
C HIS A 64 -17.03 -0.49 -15.04
N SER A 65 -16.44 0.57 -15.63
CA SER A 65 -17.01 1.63 -16.52
C SER A 65 -16.60 3.06 -16.17
N ILE A 66 -15.64 3.25 -15.27
CA ILE A 66 -15.20 4.58 -14.85
C ILE A 66 -14.11 5.12 -15.80
N SER A 67 -14.34 6.31 -16.38
CA SER A 67 -13.36 7.03 -17.21
C SER A 67 -12.03 7.27 -16.47
N GLU A 68 -10.90 7.31 -17.18
CA GLU A 68 -9.55 7.49 -16.60
C GLU A 68 -9.44 8.66 -15.60
N ASN A 69 -10.07 9.81 -15.90
CA ASN A 69 -10.05 10.98 -15.02
C ASN A 69 -10.71 10.71 -13.66
N LYS A 70 -11.83 10.00 -13.67
CA LYS A 70 -12.55 9.61 -12.44
C LYS A 70 -11.76 8.56 -11.66
N MET A 71 -11.07 7.63 -12.34
CA MET A 71 -10.18 6.67 -11.67
C MET A 71 -9.04 7.39 -10.93
N ARG A 72 -8.44 8.42 -11.53
CA ARG A 72 -7.40 9.23 -10.87
C ARG A 72 -7.91 9.91 -9.62
N LEU A 73 -9.11 10.47 -9.66
CA LEU A 73 -9.74 11.11 -8.50
C LEU A 73 -10.02 10.11 -7.37
N TRP A 74 -10.49 8.90 -7.71
CA TRP A 74 -10.71 7.82 -6.73
C TRP A 74 -9.42 7.38 -6.04
N VAL A 75 -8.30 7.32 -6.77
CA VAL A 75 -6.99 7.02 -6.19
C VAL A 75 -6.57 8.09 -5.18
N VAL A 76 -6.82 9.38 -5.47
CA VAL A 76 -6.54 10.48 -4.53
C VAL A 76 -7.42 10.35 -3.28
N PHE A 77 -8.72 10.08 -3.43
CA PHE A 77 -9.60 9.88 -2.27
C PHE A 77 -9.19 8.70 -1.42
N HIS A 78 -8.82 7.57 -2.04
CA HIS A 78 -8.30 6.43 -1.31
C HIS A 78 -7.02 6.77 -0.56
N PHE A 79 -6.09 7.50 -1.19
CA PHE A 79 -4.85 7.93 -0.55
C PHE A 79 -5.15 8.79 0.69
N LEU A 80 -6.00 9.81 0.56
CA LEU A 80 -6.40 10.67 1.68
C LEU A 80 -7.10 9.89 2.80
N PHE A 81 -7.96 8.93 2.43
CA PHE A 81 -8.64 8.07 3.39
C PHE A 81 -7.66 7.17 4.16
N LEU A 82 -6.74 6.51 3.44
CA LEU A 82 -5.70 5.67 4.04
C LEU A 82 -4.82 6.50 5.00
N GLU A 83 -4.38 7.68 4.56
CA GLU A 83 -3.54 8.57 5.34
C GLU A 83 -4.26 9.04 6.61
N ALA A 84 -5.52 9.47 6.50
CA ALA A 84 -6.33 9.86 7.65
C ALA A 84 -6.54 8.70 8.64
N VAL A 85 -6.82 7.48 8.17
CA VAL A 85 -7.01 6.29 9.02
C VAL A 85 -5.73 5.96 9.79
N LEU A 86 -4.59 5.88 9.11
CA LEU A 86 -3.33 5.49 9.73
C LEU A 86 -2.80 6.56 10.69
N ILE A 87 -2.90 7.85 10.33
CA ILE A 87 -2.48 8.95 11.22
C ILE A 87 -3.38 8.99 12.45
N SER A 88 -4.71 8.89 12.28
CA SER A 88 -5.63 8.89 13.41
C SER A 88 -5.34 7.75 14.38
N LEU A 89 -5.07 6.56 13.85
CA LEU A 89 -4.72 5.40 14.66
C LEU A 89 -3.40 5.60 15.40
N ALA A 90 -2.38 6.18 14.75
CA ALA A 90 -1.10 6.48 15.38
C ALA A 90 -1.23 7.50 16.51
N VAL A 91 -2.08 8.52 16.35
CA VAL A 91 -2.35 9.52 17.38
C VAL A 91 -3.14 8.93 18.54
N ILE A 92 -4.22 8.17 18.27
CA ILE A 92 -5.05 7.53 19.31
C ILE A 92 -4.23 6.54 20.15
N LEU A 93 -3.35 5.78 19.50
CA LEU A 93 -2.46 4.83 20.16
C LEU A 93 -1.21 5.48 20.77
N ASN A 94 -1.11 6.82 20.72
CA ASN A 94 -0.03 7.58 21.34
C ASN A 94 1.37 7.20 20.78
N PHE A 95 1.46 6.89 19.49
CA PHE A 95 2.75 6.65 18.81
C PHE A 95 3.44 7.95 18.37
N VAL A 96 2.67 9.00 18.14
CA VAL A 96 3.18 10.28 17.64
C VAL A 96 2.45 11.43 18.33
N TYR A 97 3.22 12.38 18.87
CA TYR A 97 2.68 13.49 19.65
C TYR A 97 3.06 14.87 19.10
N THR A 98 4.09 14.93 18.24
CA THR A 98 4.62 16.19 17.72
C THR A 98 4.16 16.42 16.30
N THR A 99 3.95 17.68 15.92
CA THR A 99 3.58 18.05 14.55
C THR A 99 4.62 17.56 13.53
N SER A 100 5.90 17.66 13.87
CA SER A 100 6.99 17.14 13.03
C SER A 100 6.94 15.62 12.88
N GLY A 101 6.61 14.89 13.94
CA GLY A 101 6.42 13.43 13.90
C GLY A 101 5.23 13.02 13.03
N ILE A 102 4.12 13.77 13.09
CA ILE A 102 2.92 13.52 12.27
C ILE A 102 3.25 13.75 10.79
N LEU A 103 3.95 14.84 10.47
CA LEU A 103 4.38 15.15 9.10
C LEU A 103 5.36 14.10 8.56
N LEU A 104 6.28 13.60 9.39
CA LEU A 104 7.20 12.54 9.02
C LEU A 104 6.45 11.22 8.74
N LEU A 105 5.46 10.88 9.59
CA LEU A 105 4.62 9.70 9.40
C LEU A 105 3.78 9.80 8.12
N ALA A 106 3.16 10.96 7.86
CA ALA A 106 2.43 11.25 6.63
C ALA A 106 3.31 11.01 5.39
N LEU A 107 4.54 11.54 5.41
CA LEU A 107 5.51 11.34 4.34
C LEU A 107 5.89 9.87 4.16
N GLN A 108 6.09 9.11 5.24
CA GLN A 108 6.37 7.67 5.17
C GLN A 108 5.20 6.90 4.53
N ILE A 109 3.97 7.19 4.94
CA ILE A 109 2.76 6.58 4.37
C ILE A 109 2.68 6.90 2.87
N ALA A 110 2.93 8.14 2.47
CA ALA A 110 2.93 8.56 1.07
C ALA A 110 3.97 7.80 0.22
N VAL A 111 5.19 7.63 0.74
CA VAL A 111 6.25 6.89 0.05
C VAL A 111 5.87 5.41 -0.11
N VAL A 112 5.42 4.75 0.97
CA VAL A 112 5.02 3.34 0.92
C VAL A 112 3.83 3.15 -0.04
N TYR A 113 2.84 4.05 0.02
CA TYR A 113 1.69 4.02 -0.89
C TYR A 113 2.12 4.13 -2.36
N ALA A 114 3.03 5.05 -2.67
CA ALA A 114 3.56 5.20 -4.02
C ALA A 114 4.24 3.91 -4.50
N ILE A 115 5.05 3.26 -3.66
CA ILE A 115 5.71 1.99 -3.99
C ILE A 115 4.69 0.90 -4.30
N VAL A 116 3.70 0.70 -3.42
CA VAL A 116 2.66 -0.32 -3.60
C VAL A 116 1.88 -0.08 -4.89
N ARG A 117 1.47 1.18 -5.16
CA ARG A 117 0.74 1.54 -6.39
C ARG A 117 1.58 1.35 -7.65
N LEU A 118 2.88 1.69 -7.62
CA LEU A 118 3.77 1.47 -8.76
C LEU A 118 3.95 -0.03 -9.05
N LEU A 119 4.07 -0.86 -8.01
CA LEU A 119 4.19 -2.31 -8.17
C LEU A 119 2.89 -2.93 -8.69
N ALA A 120 1.74 -2.51 -8.18
CA ALA A 120 0.43 -2.93 -8.69
C ALA A 120 0.27 -2.55 -10.17
N TYR A 121 0.54 -1.29 -10.54
CA TYR A 121 0.45 -0.84 -11.93
C TYR A 121 1.36 -1.62 -12.89
N LYS A 122 2.59 -1.94 -12.47
CA LYS A 122 3.50 -2.78 -13.27
C LYS A 122 2.96 -4.20 -13.46
N SER A 123 2.36 -4.78 -12.41
CA SER A 123 1.72 -6.10 -12.49
C SER A 123 0.58 -6.10 -13.50
N ASP A 124 -0.33 -5.13 -13.39
CA ASP A 124 -1.51 -5.02 -14.25
C ASP A 124 -1.11 -4.77 -15.71
N LYS A 125 -0.11 -3.91 -15.95
CA LYS A 125 0.42 -3.65 -17.29
C LYS A 125 1.01 -4.90 -17.93
N LYS A 126 1.76 -5.70 -17.16
CA LYS A 126 2.35 -6.96 -17.64
C LYS A 126 1.26 -7.98 -18.00
N GLU A 127 0.22 -8.08 -17.18
CA GLU A 127 -0.91 -8.97 -17.44
C GLU A 127 -1.67 -8.56 -18.71
N ALA A 128 -1.95 -7.27 -18.87
CA ALA A 128 -2.60 -6.73 -20.07
C ALA A 128 -1.77 -6.98 -21.35
N GLN A 129 -0.45 -6.84 -21.28
CA GLN A 129 0.44 -7.15 -22.41
C GLN A 129 0.40 -8.64 -22.79
N MET A 130 0.46 -9.53 -21.81
CA MET A 130 0.37 -10.98 -22.05
C MET A 130 -0.96 -11.40 -22.68
N ILE A 131 -2.08 -10.78 -22.27
CA ILE A 131 -3.39 -11.02 -22.88
C ILE A 131 -3.41 -10.54 -24.33
N ASN A 132 -2.90 -9.34 -24.60
CA ASN A 132 -2.83 -8.79 -25.96
C ASN A 132 -1.93 -9.63 -26.90
N GLU A 133 -0.82 -10.15 -26.40
CA GLU A 133 0.05 -11.07 -27.16
C GLU A 133 -0.68 -12.38 -27.48
N ARG A 134 -1.35 -12.99 -26.50
CA ARG A 134 -2.16 -14.20 -26.73
C ARG A 134 -3.26 -13.97 -27.76
N LEU A 135 -3.97 -12.84 -27.70
CA LEU A 135 -5.00 -12.48 -28.67
C LEU A 135 -4.45 -12.29 -30.08
N LYS A 136 -3.24 -11.72 -30.23
CA LYS A 136 -2.57 -11.60 -31.54
C LYS A 136 -2.19 -12.95 -32.13
N THR A 137 -1.70 -13.89 -31.32
CA THR A 137 -1.41 -15.25 -31.79
C THR A 137 -2.68 -15.96 -32.29
N PHE A 138 -3.81 -15.86 -31.57
CA PHE A 138 -5.07 -16.47 -32.03
C PHE A 138 -5.65 -15.81 -33.29
N LYS A 139 -5.39 -14.51 -33.50
CA LYS A 139 -5.87 -13.78 -34.68
C LYS A 139 -5.02 -14.01 -35.93
N ASN A 140 -3.77 -14.47 -35.77
CA ASN A 140 -2.87 -14.80 -36.88
C ASN A 140 -2.90 -16.29 -37.28
N GLU A 141 -3.60 -17.14 -36.51
CA GLU A 141 -3.83 -18.56 -36.82
C GLU A 141 -5.16 -18.82 -37.56
N ASN A 142 -5.89 -17.76 -37.94
CA ASN A 142 -7.02 -17.78 -38.89
C ASN A 142 -6.74 -16.82 -40.05
#